data_AF-A0A9P5WB83-F1
#
_entry.id   AF-A0A9P5WB83-F1
#
_cell.length_a   1.000
_cell.length_b   1.000
_cell.length_c   1.000
_cell.angle_alpha   90.00
_cell.angle_beta   90.00
_cell.angle_gamma   90.00
#
_symmetry.space_group_name_H-M   'P 1'
#
loop_
_entity.id
_entity.type
_entity.pdbx_description
1 polymer ?
#
loop_
_entity_poly.entity_id
_entity_poly.type
_entity_poly.pdbx_seq_one_letter_code
_entity_poly.pdbx_strand_id
1 'polypeptide(L)'
;MFERLMMKVFSETFNTLPLSQWPHQPPISEMCPALVGKVEIVGWREPGLEQGTTHDMISMEEFMDAHINHKSTRNDLPVAPFFFPKSKPSGPDLVFVIRIDGDKIIPVFVQMKLHQGSSNFSERDWKDALSTVSGPKIEGHVKNFRRYCPDNIYISMIVAYPTKWSDKLLVPSKLPEDKSGVQQVVINIGDDNFSNIFPKEHVEFIDRLKNARKRTAEDDDSGDDDWSKKQRS
;
A
#
# COMPACT_ATOMS: atom_id res chain seq x y z
N MET A 1 -9.92 9.44 -3.96
CA MET A 1 -10.96 8.46 -4.38
C MET A 1 -10.41 7.05 -4.37
N PHE A 2 -9.28 6.79 -5.02
CA PHE A 2 -8.65 5.46 -5.05
C PHE A 2 -8.11 5.01 -3.68
N GLU A 3 -7.49 5.89 -2.90
CA GLU A 3 -7.00 5.54 -1.55
C GLU A 3 -8.11 5.02 -0.63
N ARG A 4 -9.30 5.64 -0.69
CA ARG A 4 -10.47 5.20 0.09
C ARG A 4 -10.97 3.84 -0.37
N LEU A 5 -10.93 3.55 -1.68
CA LEU A 5 -11.20 2.22 -2.21
C LEU A 5 -10.22 1.20 -1.61
N MET A 6 -8.92 1.52 -1.58
CA MET A 6 -7.91 0.61 -1.05
C MET A 6 -8.11 0.27 0.43
N MET A 7 -8.60 1.20 1.25
CA MET A 7 -8.93 0.89 2.65
C MET A 7 -9.98 -0.24 2.75
N LYS A 8 -11.04 -0.16 1.96
CA LYS A 8 -12.09 -1.18 1.90
C LYS A 8 -11.54 -2.50 1.36
N VAL A 9 -10.77 -2.44 0.27
CA VAL A 9 -10.09 -3.59 -0.32
C VAL A 9 -9.23 -4.32 0.70
N PHE A 10 -8.34 -3.60 1.42
CA PHE A 10 -7.50 -4.21 2.44
C PHE A 10 -8.34 -4.85 3.54
N SER A 11 -9.34 -4.13 4.05
CA SER A 11 -10.15 -4.60 5.17
C SER A 11 -10.93 -5.87 4.84
N GLU A 12 -11.52 -5.97 3.65
CA GLU A 12 -12.18 -7.20 3.21
C GLU A 12 -11.19 -8.34 2.95
N THR A 13 -9.99 -8.02 2.46
CA THR A 13 -8.99 -9.03 2.10
C THR A 13 -8.39 -9.70 3.32
N PHE A 14 -8.01 -8.92 4.34
CA PHE A 14 -7.48 -9.47 5.59
C PHE A 14 -8.51 -10.34 6.34
N ASN A 15 -9.81 -10.15 6.08
CA ASN A 15 -10.88 -10.98 6.65
C ASN A 15 -11.14 -12.28 5.88
N THR A 16 -10.69 -12.39 4.63
CA THR A 16 -11.00 -13.55 3.75
C THR A 16 -9.83 -14.49 3.56
N LEU A 17 -8.59 -13.96 3.52
CA LEU A 17 -7.39 -14.76 3.28
C LEU A 17 -6.27 -14.36 4.24
N PRO A 18 -5.70 -15.30 5.03
CA PRO A 18 -4.54 -15.03 5.87
C PRO A 18 -3.37 -14.47 5.05
N LEU A 19 -2.67 -13.47 5.60
CA LEU A 19 -1.56 -12.81 4.92
C LEU A 19 -0.48 -13.80 4.47
N SER A 20 -0.18 -14.81 5.28
CA SER A 20 0.81 -15.85 4.95
C SER A 20 0.43 -16.73 3.76
N GLN A 21 -0.84 -16.71 3.34
CA GLN A 21 -1.35 -17.47 2.19
C GLN A 21 -1.46 -16.64 0.91
N TRP A 22 -1.14 -15.34 0.97
CA TRP A 22 -1.16 -14.51 -0.23
C TRP A 22 -0.10 -15.00 -1.22
N PRO A 23 -0.44 -15.15 -2.51
CA PRO A 23 0.52 -15.55 -3.53
C PRO A 23 1.64 -14.53 -3.67
N HIS A 24 2.80 -14.89 -3.16
CA HIS A 24 4.01 -14.07 -3.13
C HIS A 24 5.22 -14.97 -3.31
N GLN A 25 6.27 -14.45 -3.96
CA GLN A 25 7.54 -15.14 -4.13
C GLN A 25 8.66 -14.29 -3.52
N PRO A 26 9.41 -14.80 -2.53
CA PRO A 26 9.18 -16.06 -1.82
C PRO A 26 7.89 -16.04 -0.97
N PRO A 27 7.35 -17.21 -0.53
CA PRO A 27 6.17 -17.26 0.32
C PRO A 27 6.34 -16.42 1.59
N ILE A 28 5.30 -15.67 1.98
CA ILE A 28 5.37 -14.76 3.14
C ILE A 28 5.69 -15.51 4.44
N SER A 29 5.21 -16.73 4.59
CA SER A 29 5.53 -17.61 5.73
C SER A 29 7.01 -17.96 5.84
N GLU A 30 7.73 -18.05 4.71
CA GLU A 30 9.18 -18.29 4.68
C GLU A 30 9.97 -16.99 4.93
N MET A 31 9.46 -15.86 4.47
CA MET A 31 10.06 -14.54 4.71
C MET A 31 10.03 -14.15 6.18
N CYS A 32 8.91 -14.43 6.85
CA CYS A 32 8.72 -14.11 8.26
C CYS A 32 7.66 -15.02 8.89
N PRO A 33 8.07 -16.05 9.65
CA PRO A 33 7.15 -16.95 10.35
C PRO A 33 6.21 -16.24 11.33
N ALA A 34 6.58 -15.05 11.81
CA ALA A 34 5.73 -14.24 12.69
C ALA A 34 4.46 -13.73 11.98
N LEU A 35 4.43 -13.75 10.64
CA LEU A 35 3.28 -13.35 9.82
C LEU A 35 2.25 -14.46 9.58
N VAL A 36 2.48 -15.66 10.13
CA VAL A 36 1.53 -16.77 10.07
C VAL A 36 0.50 -16.61 11.19
N GLY A 37 -0.79 -16.61 10.83
CA GLY A 37 -1.90 -16.52 11.78
C GLY A 37 -3.11 -15.81 11.20
N LYS A 38 -4.15 -15.67 12.02
CA LYS A 38 -5.32 -14.84 11.71
C LYS A 38 -4.90 -13.37 11.80
N VAL A 39 -5.16 -12.60 10.75
CA VAL A 39 -4.80 -11.19 10.67
C VAL A 39 -6.04 -10.31 10.82
N GLU A 40 -5.92 -9.24 11.61
CA GLU A 40 -6.96 -8.24 11.78
C GLU A 40 -6.34 -6.83 11.67
N ILE A 41 -7.05 -5.88 11.08
CA ILE A 41 -6.63 -4.48 11.08
C ILE A 41 -6.98 -3.87 12.44
N VAL A 42 -5.98 -3.32 13.13
CA VAL A 42 -6.15 -2.71 14.45
C VAL A 42 -6.98 -1.43 14.36
N GLY A 43 -7.95 -1.28 15.26
CA GLY A 43 -8.86 -0.13 15.27
C GLY A 43 -9.97 -0.21 14.23
N TRP A 44 -10.04 -1.29 13.44
CA TRP A 44 -11.14 -1.52 12.51
C TRP A 44 -12.47 -1.65 13.26
N ARG A 45 -13.51 -0.98 12.74
CA ARG A 45 -14.89 -1.04 13.23
C ARG A 45 -15.82 -1.40 12.07
N GLU A 46 -17.03 -1.85 12.39
CA GLU A 46 -18.02 -2.35 11.43
C GLU A 46 -18.21 -1.45 10.17
N PRO A 47 -18.62 -2.05 9.03
CA PRO A 47 -18.79 -1.36 7.75
C PRO A 47 -19.68 -0.11 7.87
N GLY A 48 -19.22 1.02 7.29
CA GLY A 48 -19.96 2.30 7.28
C GLY A 48 -19.27 3.45 8.02
N LEU A 49 -18.22 3.19 8.81
CA LEU A 49 -17.38 4.20 9.47
C LEU A 49 -15.95 4.26 8.91
N GLU A 50 -15.79 3.81 7.66
CA GLU A 50 -14.54 3.77 6.89
C GLU A 50 -13.96 5.17 6.71
N GLN A 51 -13.18 5.62 7.69
CA GLN A 51 -12.45 6.86 7.61
C GLN A 51 -10.98 6.55 7.85
N GLY A 52 -10.12 7.10 6.99
CA GLY A 52 -8.74 7.30 7.34
C GLY A 52 -8.58 8.70 7.93
N THR A 53 -7.57 8.86 8.78
CA THR A 53 -7.14 10.16 9.29
C THR A 53 -5.97 10.67 8.46
N THR A 54 -5.85 11.99 8.32
CA THR A 54 -4.74 12.60 7.57
C THR A 54 -3.74 13.24 8.52
N HIS A 55 -2.56 13.57 8.00
CA HIS A 55 -1.53 14.32 8.71
C HIS A 55 -1.98 15.70 9.24
N ASP A 56 -3.07 16.26 8.74
CA ASP A 56 -3.63 17.53 9.24
C ASP A 56 -4.40 17.35 10.56
N MET A 57 -4.86 16.13 10.85
CA MET A 57 -5.67 15.82 12.03
C MET A 57 -4.81 15.32 13.19
N ILE A 58 -3.88 14.41 12.89
CA ILE A 58 -2.95 13.81 13.85
C ILE A 58 -1.59 13.59 13.15
N SER A 59 -0.50 13.62 13.91
CA SER A 59 0.80 13.20 13.37
C SER A 59 0.87 11.67 13.18
N MET A 60 1.77 11.19 12.33
CA MET A 60 2.01 9.75 12.18
C MET A 60 2.48 9.13 13.50
N GLU A 61 3.23 9.89 14.32
CA GLU A 61 3.70 9.45 15.64
C GLU A 61 2.51 9.19 16.58
N GLU A 62 1.56 10.11 16.66
CA GLU A 62 0.34 9.96 17.46
C GLU A 62 -0.58 8.85 16.92
N PHE A 63 -0.66 8.68 15.60
CA PHE A 63 -1.38 7.57 14.98
C PHE A 63 -0.82 6.22 15.43
N MET A 64 0.49 6.03 15.25
CA MET A 64 1.17 4.79 15.61
C MET A 64 1.05 4.51 17.12
N ASP A 65 1.23 5.53 17.94
CA ASP A 65 1.10 5.43 19.38
C ASP A 65 -0.31 5.05 19.85
N ALA A 66 -1.34 5.62 19.21
CA ALA A 66 -2.73 5.28 19.51
C ALA A 66 -3.02 3.78 19.27
N HIS A 67 -2.60 3.26 18.12
CA HIS A 67 -2.90 1.87 17.73
C HIS A 67 -2.03 0.84 18.45
N ILE A 68 -0.79 1.17 18.76
CA ILE A 68 0.17 0.23 19.36
C ILE A 68 0.07 0.24 20.89
N ASN A 69 -0.02 1.42 21.51
CA ASN A 69 0.09 1.56 22.97
C ASN A 69 -1.25 1.89 23.65
N HIS A 70 -2.20 2.48 22.93
CA HIS A 70 -3.42 3.05 23.53
C HIS A 70 -4.72 2.46 22.97
N LYS A 71 -4.73 1.18 22.55
CA LYS A 71 -5.93 0.45 22.12
C LYS A 71 -6.76 1.19 21.06
N SER A 72 -6.09 1.88 20.13
CA SER A 72 -6.71 2.68 19.07
C SER A 72 -7.50 3.89 19.57
N THR A 73 -7.10 4.51 20.68
CA THR A 73 -7.67 5.77 21.17
C THR A 73 -6.62 6.85 21.42
N ARG A 74 -7.04 8.11 21.34
CA ARG A 74 -6.27 9.31 21.72
C ARG A 74 -7.20 10.27 22.45
N ASN A 75 -6.87 10.64 23.69
CA ASN A 75 -7.75 11.46 24.55
C ASN A 75 -9.16 10.87 24.66
N ASP A 76 -9.25 9.55 24.88
CA ASP A 76 -10.49 8.76 24.93
C ASP A 76 -11.35 8.76 23.65
N LEU A 77 -10.88 9.40 22.58
CA LEU A 77 -11.53 9.38 21.28
C LEU A 77 -10.93 8.28 20.40
N PRO A 78 -11.76 7.57 19.61
CA PRO A 78 -11.26 6.56 18.69
C PRO A 78 -10.41 7.16 17.58
N VAL A 79 -9.32 6.48 17.24
CA VAL A 79 -8.48 6.81 16.08
C VAL A 79 -8.85 5.88 14.92
N ALA A 80 -9.03 6.49 13.74
CA ALA A 80 -9.29 5.79 12.48
C ALA A 80 -8.18 4.77 12.16
N PRO A 81 -8.48 3.58 11.61
CA PRO A 81 -7.50 2.51 11.39
C PRO A 81 -6.46 2.77 10.29
N PHE A 82 -6.68 3.80 9.47
CA PHE A 82 -5.84 4.14 8.32
C PHE A 82 -5.33 5.58 8.45
N PHE A 83 -4.06 5.79 8.10
CA PHE A 83 -3.41 7.09 8.13
C PHE A 83 -2.84 7.48 6.78
N PHE A 84 -3.10 8.73 6.37
CA PHE A 84 -2.59 9.34 5.15
C PHE A 84 -1.47 10.34 5.48
N PRO A 85 -0.20 9.99 5.22
CA PRO A 85 0.94 10.83 5.55
C PRO A 85 1.00 12.10 4.70
N LYS A 86 1.82 13.04 5.15
CA LYS A 86 2.14 14.21 4.33
C LYS A 86 3.00 13.79 3.14
N SER A 87 2.76 14.38 1.97
CA SER A 87 3.56 14.09 0.77
C SER A 87 5.01 14.60 0.84
N LYS A 88 5.30 15.52 1.78
CA LYS A 88 6.64 16.07 2.04
C LYS A 88 6.94 16.09 3.55
N PRO A 89 8.02 15.42 4.02
CA PRO A 89 9.00 14.67 3.22
C PRO A 89 8.39 13.45 2.52
N SER A 90 9.05 12.95 1.47
CA SER A 90 8.59 11.73 0.77
C SER A 90 8.56 10.54 1.74
N GLY A 91 7.53 9.71 1.64
CA GLY A 91 7.29 8.54 2.50
C GLY A 91 6.12 7.70 1.99
N PRO A 92 5.54 6.83 2.83
CA PRO A 92 4.41 5.98 2.46
C PRO A 92 3.18 6.81 2.05
N ASP A 93 2.32 6.23 1.23
CA ASP A 93 1.03 6.84 0.86
C ASP A 93 -0.06 6.51 1.89
N LEU A 94 0.05 5.35 2.56
CA LEU A 94 -0.91 4.85 3.53
C LEU A 94 -0.19 4.07 4.63
N VAL A 95 -0.63 4.26 5.87
CA VAL A 95 -0.13 3.51 7.03
C VAL A 95 -1.30 2.91 7.79
N PHE A 96 -1.16 1.67 8.23
CA PHE A 96 -2.09 1.02 9.15
C PHE A 96 -1.35 0.01 10.02
N VAL A 97 -2.03 -0.55 11.01
CA VAL A 97 -1.46 -1.53 11.94
C VAL A 97 -2.28 -2.80 11.86
N ILE A 98 -1.61 -3.95 11.79
CA ILE A 98 -2.26 -5.26 11.86
C ILE A 98 -1.94 -5.96 13.18
N ARG A 99 -2.84 -6.87 13.55
CA ARG A 99 -2.69 -7.79 14.67
C ARG A 99 -2.73 -9.22 14.16
N ILE A 100 -1.80 -10.05 14.62
CA ILE A 100 -1.74 -11.47 14.28
C ILE A 100 -2.01 -12.31 15.52
N ASP A 101 -2.99 -13.21 15.42
CA ASP A 101 -3.43 -14.12 16.49
C ASP A 101 -3.76 -13.46 17.83
N GLY A 102 -4.14 -12.18 17.82
CA GLY A 102 -4.53 -11.44 19.03
C GLY A 102 -3.40 -10.68 19.73
N ASP A 103 -2.15 -11.07 19.51
CA ASP A 103 -1.03 -10.62 20.35
C ASP A 103 0.03 -9.80 19.60
N LYS A 104 0.40 -10.22 18.38
CA LYS A 104 1.51 -9.59 17.64
C LYS A 104 1.02 -8.37 16.90
N ILE A 105 1.69 -7.24 17.08
CA ILE A 105 1.30 -5.95 16.49
C ILE A 105 2.36 -5.52 15.49
N ILE A 106 1.96 -5.37 14.23
CA ILE A 106 2.90 -5.11 13.14
C ILE A 106 2.42 -3.91 12.34
N PRO A 107 3.23 -2.83 12.24
CA PRO A 107 2.90 -1.71 11.38
C PRO A 107 3.12 -2.05 9.91
N VAL A 108 2.22 -1.53 9.07
CA VAL A 108 2.22 -1.71 7.62
C VAL A 108 2.31 -0.35 6.94
N PHE A 109 3.34 -0.19 6.12
CA PHE A 109 3.60 1.02 5.33
C PHE A 109 3.40 0.69 3.86
N VAL A 110 2.43 1.34 3.23
CA VAL A 110 2.03 1.06 1.85
C VAL A 110 2.52 2.17 0.93
N GLN A 111 3.22 1.79 -0.12
CA GLN A 111 3.43 2.64 -1.29
C GLN A 111 2.54 2.16 -2.42
N MET A 112 1.65 3.02 -2.88
CA MET A 112 0.79 2.79 -4.03
C MET A 112 1.46 3.38 -5.28
N LYS A 113 1.57 2.57 -6.33
CA LYS A 113 2.11 2.95 -7.63
C LYS A 113 1.05 2.69 -8.68
N LEU A 114 0.10 3.61 -8.71
CA LEU A 114 -1.06 3.59 -9.58
C LEU A 114 -0.73 4.37 -10.84
N HIS A 115 0.24 3.89 -11.62
CA HIS A 115 0.51 4.53 -12.91
C HIS A 115 -0.59 4.13 -13.89
N GLN A 116 -1.40 5.12 -14.26
CA GLN A 116 -2.48 4.99 -15.24
C GLN A 116 -2.02 5.32 -16.66
N GLY A 117 -0.74 5.10 -16.96
CA GLY A 117 -0.13 5.25 -18.28
C GLY A 117 0.20 3.90 -18.92
N SER A 118 0.58 3.93 -20.20
CA SER A 118 1.03 2.76 -20.97
C SER A 118 2.41 2.25 -20.57
N SER A 119 3.13 2.97 -19.70
CA SER A 119 4.48 2.62 -19.26
C SER A 119 4.45 1.52 -18.20
N ASN A 120 5.23 0.47 -18.41
CA ASN A 120 5.45 -0.57 -17.42
C ASN A 120 6.15 -0.02 -16.17
N PHE A 121 5.87 -0.62 -15.03
CA PHE A 121 6.53 -0.33 -13.76
C PHE A 121 7.92 -0.97 -13.77
N SER A 122 8.96 -0.12 -13.79
CA SER A 122 10.35 -0.54 -13.94
C SER A 122 11.00 -0.90 -12.60
N GLU A 123 12.17 -1.54 -12.65
CA GLU A 123 13.00 -1.78 -11.46
C GLU A 123 13.36 -0.48 -10.72
N ARG A 124 13.55 0.62 -11.46
CA ARG A 124 13.80 1.94 -10.86
C ARG A 124 12.59 2.42 -10.07
N ASP A 125 11.40 2.31 -10.67
CA ASP A 125 10.15 2.71 -10.00
C ASP A 125 9.89 1.87 -8.75
N TRP A 126 10.26 0.58 -8.79
CA TRP A 126 10.22 -0.31 -7.64
C TRP A 126 11.21 0.10 -6.55
N LYS A 127 12.47 0.37 -6.89
CA LYS A 127 13.49 0.86 -5.92
C LYS A 127 13.06 2.18 -5.28
N ASP A 128 12.49 3.08 -6.08
CA ASP A 128 11.96 4.35 -5.59
C ASP A 128 10.75 4.12 -4.67
N ALA A 129 9.85 3.19 -5.01
CA ALA A 129 8.73 2.80 -4.16
C ALA A 129 9.17 2.15 -2.84
N LEU A 130 10.15 1.25 -2.90
CA LEU A 130 10.69 0.59 -1.71
C LEU A 130 11.39 1.58 -0.79
N SER A 131 12.08 2.57 -1.37
CA SER A 131 12.75 3.64 -0.62
C SER A 131 11.76 4.40 0.26
N THR A 132 10.58 4.77 -0.24
CA THR A 132 9.60 5.56 0.52
C THR A 132 9.05 4.84 1.76
N VAL A 133 9.02 3.51 1.74
CA VAL A 133 8.59 2.65 2.85
C VAL A 133 9.76 2.05 3.64
N SER A 134 10.98 2.57 3.45
CA SER A 134 12.15 2.16 4.22
C SER A 134 12.19 2.82 5.59
N GLY A 135 12.84 2.18 6.57
CA GLY A 135 13.06 2.72 7.92
C GLY A 135 13.56 4.17 7.91
N PRO A 136 14.61 4.54 7.15
CA PRO A 136 15.09 5.92 7.07
C PRO A 136 14.06 6.93 6.56
N LYS A 137 13.18 6.56 5.62
CA LYS A 137 12.11 7.45 5.16
C LYS A 137 10.97 7.54 6.17
N ILE A 138 10.61 6.44 6.81
CA ILE A 138 9.63 6.39 7.89
C ILE A 138 10.11 7.24 9.08
N GLU A 139 11.39 7.22 9.43
CA GLU A 139 11.99 8.07 10.47
C GLU A 139 11.85 9.57 10.19
N GLY A 140 11.71 9.95 8.92
CA GLY A 140 11.38 11.32 8.52
C GLY A 140 9.96 11.76 8.91
N HIS A 141 9.07 10.82 9.17
CA HIS A 141 7.67 11.05 9.59
C HIS A 141 7.41 10.72 11.06
N VAL A 142 8.15 9.75 11.62
CA VAL A 142 8.00 9.27 13.00
C VAL A 142 9.37 9.11 13.64
N LYS A 143 9.66 9.94 14.64
CA LYS A 143 10.91 9.83 15.38
C LYS A 143 10.94 8.51 16.15
N ASN A 144 12.10 7.84 16.13
CA ASN A 144 12.32 6.57 16.81
C ASN A 144 11.28 5.50 16.43
N PHE A 145 10.95 5.37 15.13
CA PHE A 145 9.90 4.46 14.65
C PHE A 145 10.00 3.02 15.19
N ARG A 146 11.22 2.58 15.53
CA ARG A 146 11.49 1.27 16.12
C ARG A 146 10.68 0.98 17.38
N ARG A 147 10.38 2.00 18.19
CA ARG A 147 9.54 1.82 19.40
C ARG A 147 8.10 1.38 19.07
N TYR A 148 7.70 1.57 17.82
CA TYR A 148 6.41 1.18 17.27
C TYR A 148 6.47 -0.15 16.51
N CYS A 149 7.57 -0.90 16.64
CA CYS A 149 7.76 -2.22 16.08
C CYS A 149 8.06 -3.21 17.23
N PRO A 150 7.08 -3.57 18.07
CA PRO A 150 7.32 -4.35 19.29
C PRO A 150 7.96 -5.72 19.02
N ASP A 151 7.61 -6.35 17.89
CA ASP A 151 8.18 -7.62 17.44
C ASP A 151 9.47 -7.44 16.59
N ASN A 152 10.04 -6.23 16.56
CA ASN A 152 11.13 -5.84 15.66
C ASN A 152 10.85 -6.13 14.19
N ILE A 153 9.58 -6.07 13.77
CA ILE A 153 9.15 -6.33 12.39
C ILE A 153 8.25 -5.19 11.92
N TYR A 154 8.39 -4.81 10.66
CA TYR A 154 7.39 -4.00 9.95
C TYR A 154 7.20 -4.49 8.51
N ILE A 155 6.05 -4.20 7.92
CA ILE A 155 5.74 -4.57 6.54
C ILE A 155 5.87 -3.34 5.64
N SER A 156 6.65 -3.49 4.57
CA SER A 156 6.68 -2.59 3.42
C SER A 156 5.85 -3.21 2.30
N MET A 157 4.67 -2.65 2.04
CA MET A 157 3.78 -3.15 1.00
C MET A 157 3.85 -2.24 -0.22
N ILE A 158 4.16 -2.81 -1.39
CA ILE A 158 4.21 -2.07 -2.66
C ILE A 158 3.05 -2.57 -3.53
N VAL A 159 2.09 -1.68 -3.81
CA VAL A 159 0.93 -2.00 -4.65
C VAL A 159 1.08 -1.31 -5.99
N ALA A 160 1.44 -2.08 -7.02
CA ALA A 160 1.64 -1.61 -8.39
C ALA A 160 0.62 -2.27 -9.32
N TYR A 161 -0.65 -1.87 -9.19
CA TYR A 161 -1.75 -2.36 -10.03
C TYR A 161 -2.67 -1.19 -10.37
N PRO A 162 -3.18 -1.06 -11.61
CA PRO A 162 -3.17 -2.05 -12.70
C PRO A 162 -2.00 -1.93 -13.67
N THR A 163 -0.90 -1.29 -13.27
CA THR A 163 0.35 -1.20 -14.02
C THR A 163 1.01 -2.57 -14.10
N LYS A 164 1.58 -2.94 -15.25
CA LYS A 164 2.33 -4.20 -15.40
C LYS A 164 3.78 -4.02 -15.00
N TRP A 165 4.39 -5.03 -14.40
CA TRP A 165 5.84 -5.04 -14.21
C TRP A 165 6.56 -5.24 -15.55
N SER A 166 7.64 -4.49 -15.78
CA SER A 166 8.44 -4.66 -17.00
C SER A 166 9.16 -6.01 -17.03
N ASP A 167 9.51 -6.54 -15.86
CA ASP A 167 10.30 -7.77 -15.67
C ASP A 167 9.84 -8.49 -14.39
N LYS A 168 10.16 -9.80 -14.27
CA LYS A 168 10.04 -10.51 -12.99
C LYS A 168 11.00 -9.87 -11.99
N LEU A 169 10.50 -9.00 -11.13
CA LEU A 169 11.28 -8.38 -10.06
C LEU A 169 11.96 -9.49 -9.27
N LEU A 170 13.29 -9.44 -9.21
CA LEU A 170 14.06 -10.26 -8.29
C LEU A 170 13.83 -9.70 -6.89
N VAL A 171 12.76 -10.18 -6.23
CA VAL A 171 12.58 -9.92 -4.80
C VAL A 171 13.84 -10.43 -4.11
N PRO A 172 14.61 -9.57 -3.41
CA PRO A 172 15.83 -10.00 -2.76
C PRO A 172 15.53 -11.17 -1.82
N SER A 173 16.19 -12.30 -2.01
CA SER A 173 16.03 -13.51 -1.17
C SER A 173 16.46 -13.27 0.28
N LYS A 174 17.22 -12.20 0.52
CA LYS A 174 17.49 -11.65 1.85
C LYS A 174 16.95 -10.23 1.91
N LEU A 175 15.99 -10.03 2.81
CA LEU A 175 15.50 -8.72 3.21
C LEU A 175 16.69 -7.88 3.69
N PRO A 176 16.79 -6.59 3.34
CA PRO A 176 17.78 -5.73 3.93
C PRO A 176 17.61 -5.76 5.45
N GLU A 177 18.64 -6.19 6.18
CA GLU A 177 18.74 -5.82 7.58
C GLU A 177 18.88 -4.30 7.58
N ASP A 178 17.78 -3.63 7.90
CA ASP A 178 17.87 -2.22 8.20
C ASP A 178 18.87 -2.09 9.36
N LYS A 179 19.80 -1.14 9.26
CA LYS A 179 20.76 -0.82 10.33
C LYS A 179 20.06 -0.45 11.63
N SER A 180 18.74 -0.34 11.58
CA SER A 180 17.86 -0.16 12.70
C SER A 180 17.69 -1.38 13.63
N GLY A 181 18.01 -2.58 13.16
CA GLY A 181 17.70 -3.82 13.89
C GLY A 181 16.21 -4.20 13.84
N VAL A 182 15.41 -3.48 13.05
CA VAL A 182 14.02 -3.85 12.74
C VAL A 182 14.01 -4.57 11.40
N GLN A 183 13.42 -5.76 11.35
CA GLN A 183 13.24 -6.55 10.15
C GLN A 183 12.17 -5.91 9.25
N GLN A 184 12.57 -5.51 8.05
CA GLN A 184 11.66 -5.07 6.99
C GLN A 184 11.16 -6.29 6.22
N VAL A 185 9.85 -6.53 6.17
CA VAL A 185 9.25 -7.55 5.29
C VAL A 185 8.61 -6.87 4.08
N VAL A 186 9.14 -7.14 2.89
CA VAL A 186 8.65 -6.51 1.64
C VAL A 186 7.60 -7.40 0.99
N ILE A 187 6.37 -6.88 0.83
CA ILE A 187 5.27 -7.56 0.14
C ILE A 187 4.96 -6.80 -1.14
N ASN A 188 5.20 -7.43 -2.29
CA ASN A 188 4.89 -6.84 -3.59
C ASN A 188 3.54 -7.36 -4.10
N ILE A 189 2.69 -6.44 -4.53
CA ILE A 189 1.39 -6.74 -5.11
C ILE A 189 1.31 -6.08 -6.48
N GLY A 190 1.29 -6.90 -7.52
CA GLY A 190 1.38 -6.50 -8.92
C GLY A 190 0.35 -7.22 -9.78
N ASP A 191 0.44 -7.08 -11.10
CA ASP A 191 -0.52 -7.67 -12.03
C ASP A 191 -0.58 -9.20 -12.02
N ASP A 192 0.47 -9.87 -11.54
CA ASP A 192 0.59 -11.32 -11.45
C ASP A 192 -0.14 -11.94 -10.25
N ASN A 193 -0.28 -11.20 -9.14
CA ASN A 193 -0.89 -11.71 -7.91
C ASN A 193 -2.11 -10.92 -7.40
N PHE A 194 -2.37 -9.70 -7.90
CA PHE A 194 -3.44 -8.83 -7.43
C PHE A 194 -4.82 -9.52 -7.44
N SER A 195 -5.17 -10.19 -8.54
CA SER A 195 -6.47 -10.86 -8.71
C SER A 195 -6.67 -12.10 -7.83
N ASN A 196 -5.57 -12.66 -7.32
CA ASN A 196 -5.59 -13.81 -6.42
C ASN A 196 -5.56 -13.39 -4.95
N ILE A 197 -5.13 -12.16 -4.66
CA ILE A 197 -5.12 -11.59 -3.31
C ILE A 197 -6.47 -10.93 -3.01
N PHE A 198 -6.97 -10.09 -3.92
CA PHE A 198 -8.10 -9.21 -3.63
C PHE A 198 -9.45 -9.77 -4.13
N PRO A 199 -10.57 -9.45 -3.46
CA PRO A 199 -11.89 -9.88 -3.89
C PRO A 199 -12.20 -9.47 -5.33
N LYS A 200 -12.81 -10.39 -6.09
CA LYS A 200 -13.09 -10.23 -7.52
C LYS A 200 -13.83 -8.94 -7.86
N GLU A 201 -14.79 -8.53 -7.03
CA GLU A 201 -15.58 -7.31 -7.22
C GLU A 201 -14.69 -6.04 -7.26
N HIS A 202 -13.67 -5.97 -6.41
CA HIS A 202 -12.73 -4.85 -6.38
C HIS A 202 -11.77 -4.86 -7.56
N VAL A 203 -11.31 -6.06 -7.95
CA VAL A 203 -10.45 -6.24 -9.13
C VAL A 203 -11.19 -5.74 -10.37
N GLU A 204 -12.43 -6.20 -10.58
CA GLU A 204 -13.27 -5.76 -11.69
C GLU A 204 -13.51 -4.25 -11.68
N PHE A 205 -13.72 -3.65 -10.51
CA PHE A 205 -13.91 -2.21 -10.40
C PHE A 205 -12.66 -1.43 -10.84
N ILE A 206 -11.47 -1.84 -10.38
CA ILE A 206 -10.19 -1.19 -10.76
C ILE A 206 -9.91 -1.39 -12.26
N ASP A 207 -10.19 -2.58 -12.81
CA ASP A 207 -10.05 -2.84 -14.24
C ASP A 207 -11.01 -1.99 -15.10
N ARG A 208 -12.23 -1.75 -14.63
CA ARG A 208 -13.17 -0.83 -15.32
C ARG A 208 -12.65 0.60 -15.34
N LEU A 209 -12.07 1.09 -14.23
CA LEU A 209 -11.47 2.42 -14.17
C LEU A 209 -10.30 2.57 -15.16
N LYS A 210 -9.48 1.53 -15.30
CA LYS A 210 -8.41 1.46 -16.29
C LYS A 210 -8.97 1.55 -17.72
N ASN A 211 -9.97 0.73 -18.04
CA ASN A 211 -10.52 0.64 -19.38
C ASN A 211 -11.32 1.88 -19.80
N ALA A 212 -11.99 2.56 -18.86
CA ALA A 212 -12.72 3.78 -19.15
C ALA A 212 -11.79 4.92 -19.59
N ARG A 213 -10.62 5.06 -18.97
CA ARG A 213 -9.64 6.11 -19.32
C ARG A 213 -8.88 5.83 -20.61
N LYS A 214 -8.65 4.56 -20.94
CA LYS A 214 -8.02 4.18 -22.22
C LYS A 214 -8.84 4.65 -23.43
N ARG A 215 -10.18 4.55 -23.35
CA ARG A 215 -11.09 5.04 -24.41
C ARG A 215 -10.99 6.56 -24.58
N THR A 216 -10.91 7.30 -23.47
CA THR A 216 -10.78 8.77 -23.52
C THR A 216 -9.46 9.20 -24.15
N ALA A 217 -8.37 8.46 -23.92
CA ALA A 217 -7.07 8.77 -24.52
C ALA A 217 -6.97 8.41 -26.02
N GLU A 218 -7.74 7.42 -26.49
CA GLU A 218 -7.81 7.05 -27.92
C GLU A 218 -8.71 8.02 -28.72
N ASP A 219 -9.71 8.62 -28.08
CA ASP A 219 -10.59 9.61 -28.71
C ASP A 219 -9.89 10.97 -28.90
N ASP A 220 -9.01 11.38 -27.97
CA ASP A 220 -8.25 12.65 -28.06
C ASP A 220 -7.14 12.63 -29.13
N ASP A 221 -6.69 11.46 -29.59
CA ASP A 221 -5.64 11.30 -30.62
C ASP A 221 -6.23 11.18 -32.04
N SER A 222 -7.55 11.36 -32.19
CA SER A 222 -8.27 11.23 -33.46
C SER A 222 -8.67 12.57 -34.12
N GLY A 223 -8.16 13.70 -33.61
CA GLY A 223 -8.54 15.04 -34.08
C GLY A 223 -7.37 15.99 -34.29
N ASP A 224 -6.55 15.77 -35.32
CA ASP A 224 -5.89 16.85 -36.08
C ASP A 224 -5.12 16.28 -37.28
N ASP A 225 -5.84 15.90 -38.33
CA ASP A 225 -5.27 15.77 -39.68
C ASP A 225 -6.42 15.86 -40.68
N ASP A 226 -6.82 17.09 -41.06
CA ASP A 226 -7.11 17.50 -42.46
C ASP A 226 -7.81 18.87 -42.51
N TRP A 227 -7.06 19.97 -42.30
CA TRP A 227 -7.55 21.28 -42.71
C TRP A 227 -6.43 22.25 -43.08
N SER A 228 -5.60 21.90 -44.07
CA SER A 228 -4.67 22.88 -44.68
C SER A 228 -4.16 22.42 -46.06
N LYS A 229 -5.04 22.33 -47.07
CA LYS A 229 -4.61 22.38 -48.48
C LYS A 229 -5.79 22.67 -49.42
N LYS A 230 -6.19 23.95 -49.52
CA LYS A 230 -6.71 24.57 -50.76
C LYS A 230 -6.95 26.07 -50.59
N GLN A 231 -5.87 26.86 -50.68
CA GLN A 231 -5.95 28.18 -51.29
C GLN A 231 -4.70 28.38 -52.14
N ARG A 232 -4.87 28.14 -53.45
CA ARG A 232 -4.12 28.74 -54.56
C ARG A 232 -4.72 28.21 -55.85
N SER A 233 -5.68 28.94 -56.39
CA SER A 233 -5.69 29.31 -57.80
C SER A 233 -6.66 30.46 -58.02
#